data_AF-A0A6B9Q5Y6-F1
#
_entry.id   AF-A0A6B9Q5Y6-F1
#
_cell.length_a   1.000
_cell.length_b   1.000
_cell.length_c   1.000
_cell.angle_alpha   90.00
_cell.angle_beta   90.00
_cell.angle_gamma   90.00
#
_symmetry.space_group_name_H-M   'P 1'
#
loop_
_entity.id
_entity.type
_entity.pdbx_description
1 polymer ?
#
loop_
_entity_poly.entity_id
_entity_poly.type
_entity_poly.pdbx_seq_one_letter_code
_entity_poly.pdbx_strand_id
1 'polypeptide(L)'
;LGPLHTEFDGKGNAYTSMFVSSEIVKWSISDLKVLDRVPTYYSIGHLSIPGGPTAKPHGKYMIGYNKITKDRYLPTGPELTQSAQLYDISGDKMQLILDFPTTGEPHYAEALPASMLMDKQTKIFKIEENAHPYAAKGESQTKVERKGNQVHVWMTAIRSHLTPDNIEGVKLGDEVYFHVTNLEQDWDVPHGFAIKGANNAEILIMPGETQTIKWVADRVGIFPFYCTDFCSA
;
A
#
# COMPACT_ATOMS: atom_id res chain seq x y z
N LEU A 1 29.75 -12.45 11.04
CA LEU A 1 30.17 -13.10 9.77
C LEU A 1 29.16 -12.77 8.69
N GLY A 2 29.62 -12.43 7.48
CA GLY A 2 28.76 -12.04 6.36
C GLY A 2 28.18 -10.63 6.48
N PRO A 3 29.00 -9.56 6.54
CA PRO A 3 28.50 -8.19 6.55
C PRO A 3 27.75 -7.89 5.24
N LEU A 4 26.53 -7.34 5.31
CA LEU A 4 25.74 -7.01 4.11
C LEU A 4 25.40 -5.52 4.00
N HIS A 5 24.93 -4.90 5.07
CA HIS A 5 24.41 -3.53 5.06
C HIS A 5 24.86 -2.75 6.28
N THR A 6 25.00 -1.44 6.17
CA THR A 6 25.38 -0.56 7.30
C THR A 6 24.56 0.72 7.30
N GLU A 7 24.05 1.11 8.47
CA GLU A 7 23.38 2.40 8.72
C GLU A 7 24.06 3.18 9.86
N PHE A 8 23.72 4.46 9.98
CA PHE A 8 24.35 5.39 10.90
C PHE A 8 23.32 6.12 11.78
N ASP A 9 23.62 6.26 13.07
CA ASP A 9 22.68 6.89 14.04
C ASP A 9 22.82 8.41 14.17
N GLY A 10 23.77 9.02 13.46
CA GLY A 10 24.10 10.45 13.59
C GLY A 10 24.80 10.80 14.90
N LYS A 11 25.21 9.81 15.70
CA LYS A 11 25.94 9.96 16.98
C LYS A 11 27.37 9.40 16.89
N GLY A 12 27.87 9.17 15.68
CA GLY A 12 29.21 8.63 15.43
C GLY A 12 29.29 7.10 15.41
N ASN A 13 28.14 6.39 15.45
CA ASN A 13 28.12 4.94 15.39
C ASN A 13 27.55 4.42 14.06
N ALA A 14 28.05 3.27 13.66
CA ALA A 14 27.59 2.49 12.53
C ALA A 14 27.03 1.15 13.01
N TYR A 15 26.02 0.64 12.31
CA TYR A 15 25.29 -0.59 12.64
C TYR A 15 25.34 -1.49 11.42
N THR A 16 26.04 -2.61 11.50
CA THR A 16 26.24 -3.51 10.35
C THR A 16 25.50 -4.83 10.55
N SER A 17 24.68 -5.21 9.57
CA SER A 17 24.03 -6.53 9.54
C SER A 17 25.04 -7.62 9.23
N MET A 18 24.98 -8.73 9.96
CA MET A 18 25.83 -9.90 9.76
C MET A 18 24.96 -11.11 9.45
N PHE A 19 24.82 -11.43 8.16
CA PHE A 19 23.90 -12.46 7.66
C PHE A 19 24.17 -13.85 8.23
N VAL A 20 25.43 -14.30 8.18
CA VAL A 20 25.79 -15.68 8.56
C VAL A 20 25.73 -15.85 10.07
N SER A 21 26.23 -14.89 10.84
CA SER A 21 26.14 -14.97 12.31
C SER A 21 24.78 -14.53 12.86
N SER A 22 23.87 -14.04 12.01
CA SER A 22 22.54 -13.56 12.39
C SER A 22 22.60 -12.58 13.56
N GLU A 23 23.36 -11.51 13.41
CA GLU A 23 23.50 -10.46 14.42
C GLU A 23 23.61 -9.08 13.77
N ILE A 24 23.42 -8.04 14.57
CA ILE A 24 23.80 -6.67 14.22
C ILE A 24 24.99 -6.28 15.09
N VAL A 25 25.98 -5.64 14.48
CA VAL A 25 27.17 -5.15 15.16
C VAL A 25 27.17 -3.63 15.16
N LYS A 26 27.11 -3.02 16.34
CA LYS A 26 27.29 -1.58 16.55
C LYS A 26 28.78 -1.29 16.75
N TRP A 27 29.33 -0.33 16.00
CA TRP A 27 30.73 0.05 16.09
C TRP A 27 30.93 1.57 15.94
N SER A 28 31.96 2.09 16.60
CA SER A 28 32.37 3.50 16.53
C SER A 28 33.06 3.77 15.20
N ILE A 29 32.62 4.79 14.46
CA ILE A 29 33.22 5.17 13.18
C ILE A 29 34.62 5.76 13.41
N SER A 30 34.80 6.55 14.48
CA SER A 30 36.08 7.20 14.79
C SER A 30 37.13 6.21 15.31
N ASP A 31 36.71 5.30 16.18
CA ASP A 31 37.65 4.40 16.88
C ASP A 31 37.80 3.05 16.18
N LEU A 32 36.91 2.72 15.23
CA LEU A 32 36.81 1.42 14.56
C LEU A 32 36.67 0.26 15.56
N LYS A 33 35.99 0.50 16.69
CA LYS A 33 35.77 -0.45 17.77
C LYS A 33 34.33 -0.92 17.82
N VAL A 34 34.14 -2.22 18.02
CA VAL A 34 32.83 -2.80 18.34
C VAL A 34 32.39 -2.31 19.72
N LEU A 35 31.19 -1.74 19.78
CA LEU A 35 30.57 -1.23 21.01
C LEU A 35 29.51 -2.20 21.52
N ASP A 36 28.78 -2.84 20.61
CA ASP A 36 27.72 -3.77 20.97
C ASP A 36 27.43 -4.78 19.86
N ARG A 37 26.80 -5.89 20.25
CA ARG A 37 26.31 -6.94 19.35
C ARG A 37 24.94 -7.41 19.84
N VAL A 38 23.99 -7.54 18.94
CA VAL A 38 22.65 -8.06 19.28
C VAL A 38 22.26 -9.16 18.28
N PRO A 39 21.74 -10.30 18.74
CA PRO A 39 21.25 -11.34 17.85
C PRO A 39 20.03 -10.84 17.05
N THR A 40 19.89 -11.38 15.84
CA THR A 40 18.73 -11.24 14.95
C THR A 40 18.18 -12.62 14.66
N TYR A 41 16.90 -12.71 14.28
CA TYR A 41 16.24 -14.00 14.12
C TYR A 41 15.45 -14.09 12.81
N TYR A 42 16.04 -14.55 11.71
CA TYR A 42 17.46 -14.86 11.49
C TYR A 42 17.92 -14.36 10.12
N SER A 43 19.23 -14.43 9.89
CA SER A 43 19.84 -14.15 8.59
C SER A 43 19.43 -12.76 8.08
N ILE A 44 19.79 -11.75 8.88
CA ILE A 44 19.52 -10.36 8.57
C ILE A 44 20.15 -9.94 7.23
N GLY A 45 19.33 -9.33 6.38
CA GLY A 45 19.73 -8.70 5.12
C GLY A 45 20.10 -7.24 5.35
N HIS A 46 19.22 -6.32 4.94
CA HIS A 46 19.40 -4.91 5.27
C HIS A 46 18.90 -4.58 6.67
N LEU A 47 19.28 -3.38 7.12
CA LEU A 47 18.71 -2.70 8.26
C LEU A 47 18.50 -1.23 7.89
N SER A 48 17.56 -0.55 8.53
CA SER A 48 17.35 0.89 8.38
C SER A 48 17.26 1.60 9.72
N ILE A 49 17.83 2.79 9.80
CA ILE A 49 17.61 3.75 10.88
C ILE A 49 16.73 4.83 10.30
N PRO A 50 15.62 5.25 10.94
CA PRO A 50 14.71 6.24 10.37
C PRO A 50 15.47 7.51 9.93
N GLY A 51 15.39 7.87 8.65
CA GLY A 51 16.12 8.98 8.04
C GLY A 51 17.62 8.72 7.81
N GLY A 52 18.06 7.46 7.79
CA GLY A 52 19.45 7.03 7.59
C GLY A 52 20.14 7.65 6.38
N PRO A 53 19.49 7.66 5.20
CA PRO A 53 19.98 8.31 3.97
C PRO A 53 19.95 9.84 3.97
N THR A 54 19.72 10.49 5.10
CA THR A 54 19.69 11.96 5.22
C THR A 54 20.87 12.49 6.03
N ALA A 55 21.11 13.80 5.98
CA ALA A 55 22.16 14.43 6.78
C ALA A 55 21.91 14.35 8.30
N LYS A 56 20.67 14.09 8.74
CA LYS A 56 20.26 14.06 10.15
C LYS A 56 19.34 12.87 10.41
N PRO A 57 19.88 11.65 10.56
CA PRO A 57 19.08 10.49 10.89
C PRO A 57 18.43 10.61 12.28
N HIS A 58 17.32 9.93 12.47
CA HIS A 58 16.57 9.86 13.72
C HIS A 58 16.97 8.61 14.50
N GLY A 59 18.22 8.60 15.00
CA GLY A 59 18.88 7.48 15.70
C GLY A 59 18.30 7.13 17.08
N LYS A 60 17.01 6.82 17.13
CA LYS A 60 16.29 6.27 18.29
C LYS A 60 15.96 4.79 18.08
N TYR A 61 15.58 4.42 16.85
CA TYR A 61 15.23 3.05 16.50
C TYR A 61 16.03 2.58 15.29
N MET A 62 16.10 1.26 15.12
CA MET A 62 16.64 0.58 13.95
C MET A 62 15.74 -0.60 13.61
N ILE A 63 15.53 -0.88 12.34
CA ILE A 63 14.74 -2.01 11.86
C ILE A 63 15.68 -2.96 11.12
N GLY A 64 15.74 -4.22 11.52
CA GLY A 64 16.45 -5.28 10.81
C GLY A 64 15.48 -6.11 9.96
N TYR A 65 15.82 -6.36 8.69
CA TYR A 65 15.00 -7.14 7.75
C TYR A 65 15.59 -8.53 7.55
N ASN A 66 14.98 -9.52 8.19
CA ASN A 66 15.46 -10.90 8.25
C ASN A 66 14.92 -11.74 7.10
N LYS A 67 15.78 -12.63 6.57
CA LYS A 67 15.46 -13.45 5.39
C LYS A 67 14.93 -14.83 5.72
N ILE A 68 15.16 -15.31 6.95
CA ILE A 68 14.77 -16.65 7.37
C ILE A 68 14.17 -16.59 8.77
N THR A 69 12.94 -17.08 8.93
CA THR A 69 12.14 -16.87 10.14
C THR A 69 12.05 -18.10 11.04
N LYS A 70 12.14 -19.32 10.49
CA LYS A 70 12.16 -20.58 11.24
C LYS A 70 11.07 -20.67 12.33
N ASP A 71 11.47 -20.62 13.59
CA ASP A 71 10.69 -20.90 14.79
C ASP A 71 10.08 -19.65 15.45
N ARG A 72 10.16 -18.49 14.79
CA ARG A 72 9.69 -17.22 15.36
C ARG A 72 8.16 -17.09 15.41
N TYR A 73 7.44 -17.76 14.50
CA TYR A 73 5.98 -17.69 14.41
C TYR A 73 5.38 -19.09 14.24
N LEU A 74 4.04 -19.15 14.26
CA LEU A 74 3.31 -20.37 13.95
C LEU A 74 3.65 -20.85 12.52
N PRO A 75 3.82 -22.17 12.32
CA PRO A 75 4.19 -22.71 11.02
C PRO A 75 3.05 -22.57 10.00
N THR A 76 3.37 -22.06 8.81
CA THR A 76 2.41 -21.85 7.70
C THR A 76 2.67 -22.77 6.50
N GLY A 77 3.54 -23.77 6.64
CA GLY A 77 3.95 -24.67 5.57
C GLY A 77 5.44 -24.54 5.23
N PRO A 78 5.86 -25.01 4.04
CA PRO A 78 7.27 -25.04 3.65
C PRO A 78 7.86 -23.64 3.38
N GLU A 79 7.01 -22.67 3.04
CA GLU A 79 7.38 -21.27 2.89
C GLU A 79 6.82 -20.49 4.07
N LEU A 80 7.73 -19.90 4.84
CA LEU A 80 7.40 -19.03 5.97
C LEU A 80 7.48 -17.57 5.52
N THR A 81 6.68 -16.72 6.13
CA THR A 81 6.85 -15.27 6.02
C THR A 81 8.23 -14.86 6.51
N GLN A 82 8.80 -13.81 5.95
CA GLN A 82 10.00 -13.16 6.50
C GLN A 82 9.65 -12.42 7.80
N SER A 83 10.64 -11.81 8.44
CA SER A 83 10.42 -11.00 9.64
C SER A 83 11.16 -9.66 9.56
N ALA A 84 10.58 -8.66 10.20
CA ALA A 84 11.26 -7.43 10.53
C ALA A 84 11.32 -7.28 12.05
N GLN A 85 12.44 -6.75 12.53
CA GLN A 85 12.74 -6.64 13.95
C GLN A 85 13.09 -5.20 14.31
N LEU A 86 12.34 -4.62 15.24
CA LEU A 86 12.55 -3.26 15.73
C LEU A 86 13.46 -3.30 16.96
N TYR A 87 14.53 -2.53 16.91
CA TYR A 87 15.48 -2.35 18.00
C TYR A 87 15.43 -0.91 18.52
N ASP A 88 15.38 -0.75 19.84
CA ASP A 88 15.72 0.51 20.51
C ASP A 88 17.25 0.65 20.54
N ILE A 89 17.74 1.77 20.00
CA ILE A 89 19.16 2.14 19.94
C ILE A 89 19.44 3.48 20.64
N SER A 90 18.49 3.95 21.47
CA SER A 90 18.60 5.22 22.19
C SER A 90 19.60 5.18 23.35
N GLY A 91 19.79 4.00 23.96
CA GLY A 91 20.75 3.76 25.03
C GLY A 91 22.10 3.20 24.55
N ASP A 92 22.90 2.74 25.50
CA ASP A 92 24.24 2.19 25.23
C ASP A 92 24.17 0.86 24.47
N LYS A 93 23.19 0.02 24.84
CA LYS A 93 22.95 -1.32 24.31
C LYS A 93 21.72 -1.35 23.41
N MET A 94 21.81 -2.09 22.31
CA MET A 94 20.69 -2.34 21.42
C MET A 94 19.70 -3.29 22.09
N GLN A 95 18.41 -2.98 22.04
CA GLN A 95 17.36 -3.81 22.62
C GLN A 95 16.31 -4.18 21.57
N LEU A 96 16.13 -5.47 21.31
CA LEU A 96 15.01 -5.95 20.49
C LEU A 96 13.70 -5.69 21.25
N ILE A 97 12.82 -4.86 20.69
CA ILE A 97 11.55 -4.47 21.34
C ILE A 97 10.32 -4.98 20.59
N LEU A 98 10.44 -5.33 19.31
CA LEU A 98 9.36 -5.92 18.52
C LEU A 98 9.91 -6.82 17.42
N ASP A 99 9.21 -7.93 17.18
CA ASP A 99 9.47 -8.87 16.10
C ASP A 99 8.13 -9.14 15.40
N PHE A 100 8.04 -8.93 14.09
CA PHE A 100 6.79 -9.04 13.35
C PHE A 100 6.97 -9.61 11.93
N PRO A 101 6.03 -10.45 11.46
CA PRO A 101 6.14 -11.07 10.14
C PRO A 101 5.98 -10.04 9.03
N THR A 102 6.65 -10.29 7.91
CA THR A 102 6.52 -9.52 6.67
C THR A 102 6.27 -10.45 5.49
N THR A 103 5.53 -9.96 4.49
CA THR A 103 5.21 -10.71 3.27
C THR A 103 5.96 -10.10 2.08
N GLY A 104 6.40 -10.94 1.15
CA GLY A 104 7.05 -10.51 -0.09
C GLY A 104 8.53 -10.16 0.06
N GLU A 105 9.21 -10.69 1.07
CA GLU A 105 10.63 -10.50 1.35
C GLU A 105 11.12 -9.05 1.21
N PRO A 106 10.64 -8.08 2.02
CA PRO A 106 11.10 -6.70 1.93
C PRO A 106 12.63 -6.63 2.01
N HIS A 107 13.25 -5.99 1.01
CA HIS A 107 14.71 -5.83 0.99
C HIS A 107 15.14 -4.65 1.84
N TYR A 108 14.45 -3.52 1.73
CA TYR A 108 14.75 -2.28 2.44
C TYR A 108 13.46 -1.49 2.63
N ALA A 109 13.37 -0.73 3.72
CA ALA A 109 12.35 0.28 3.89
C ALA A 109 12.90 1.43 4.75
N GLU A 110 12.30 2.60 4.62
CA GLU A 110 12.69 3.81 5.34
C GLU A 110 11.54 4.32 6.20
N ALA A 111 11.88 4.97 7.32
CA ALA A 111 10.93 5.61 8.21
C ALA A 111 11.34 7.06 8.49
N LEU A 112 10.35 7.90 8.82
CA LEU A 112 10.55 9.30 9.14
C LEU A 112 9.48 9.75 10.15
N PRO A 113 9.69 10.85 10.89
CA PRO A 113 8.71 11.38 11.84
C PRO A 113 7.38 11.69 11.16
N ALA A 114 6.28 11.16 11.71
CA ALA A 114 4.95 11.33 11.13
C ALA A 114 4.57 12.80 10.89
N SER A 115 5.01 13.71 11.76
CA SER A 115 4.81 15.16 11.63
C SER A 115 5.37 15.78 10.34
N MET A 116 6.27 15.11 9.63
CA MET A 116 6.78 15.59 8.35
C MET A 116 5.80 15.38 7.18
N LEU A 117 4.81 14.48 7.34
CA LEU A 117 3.88 14.06 6.29
C LEU A 117 2.40 14.20 6.66
N MET A 118 2.01 14.04 7.93
CA MET A 118 0.60 13.97 8.33
C MET A 118 -0.23 15.18 7.86
N ASP A 119 0.32 16.40 8.00
CA ASP A 119 -0.38 17.63 7.59
C ASP A 119 -0.40 17.85 6.07
N LYS A 120 0.32 17.02 5.31
CA LYS A 120 0.42 17.08 3.84
C LYS A 120 -0.42 16.00 3.15
N GLN A 121 -1.10 15.15 3.92
CA GLN A 121 -1.90 14.07 3.36
C GLN A 121 -3.14 14.63 2.63
N THR A 122 -3.30 14.27 1.36
CA THR A 122 -4.57 14.44 0.65
C THR A 122 -5.58 13.46 1.20
N LYS A 123 -6.68 13.96 1.76
CA LYS A 123 -7.77 13.14 2.30
C LYS A 123 -8.88 12.88 1.27
N ILE A 124 -9.19 13.90 0.49
CA ILE A 124 -10.26 13.93 -0.51
C ILE A 124 -9.73 14.69 -1.72
N PHE A 125 -10.00 14.20 -2.92
CA PHE A 125 -9.76 14.97 -4.14
C PHE A 125 -10.96 15.90 -4.38
N LYS A 126 -10.71 17.18 -4.66
CA LYS A 126 -11.83 18.10 -4.93
C LYS A 126 -12.47 17.75 -6.26
N ILE A 127 -13.78 17.52 -6.25
CA ILE A 127 -14.53 17.12 -7.44
C ILE A 127 -14.49 18.21 -8.53
N GLU A 128 -14.38 19.48 -8.13
CA GLU A 128 -14.24 20.62 -9.04
C GLU A 128 -12.93 20.54 -9.84
N GLU A 129 -11.86 20.03 -9.21
CA GLU A 129 -10.54 19.86 -9.79
C GLU A 129 -10.40 18.54 -10.58
N ASN A 130 -11.40 17.65 -10.52
CA ASN A 130 -11.42 16.42 -11.32
C ASN A 130 -11.46 16.75 -12.82
N ALA A 131 -10.37 16.41 -13.51
CA ALA A 131 -10.14 16.67 -14.93
C ALA A 131 -10.34 15.42 -15.82
N HIS A 132 -10.85 14.32 -15.27
CA HIS A 132 -11.15 13.12 -16.07
C HIS A 132 -12.21 13.46 -17.13
N PRO A 133 -11.99 13.14 -18.42
CA PRO A 133 -12.85 13.57 -19.53
C PRO A 133 -14.28 13.02 -19.44
N TYR A 134 -14.47 11.97 -18.63
CA TYR A 134 -15.76 11.32 -18.41
C TYR A 134 -16.28 11.48 -16.97
N ALA A 135 -15.80 12.47 -16.21
CA ALA A 135 -16.32 12.73 -14.88
C ALA A 135 -17.80 13.16 -14.92
N ALA A 136 -18.62 12.58 -14.05
CA ALA A 136 -19.98 13.03 -13.77
C ALA A 136 -20.01 13.68 -12.38
N LYS A 137 -19.96 15.02 -12.32
CA LYS A 137 -19.81 15.77 -11.05
C LYS A 137 -21.13 15.93 -10.27
N GLY A 138 -22.04 14.97 -10.44
CA GLY A 138 -23.39 14.98 -9.88
C GLY A 138 -24.32 14.09 -10.71
N GLU A 139 -25.41 13.64 -10.09
CA GLU A 139 -26.33 12.69 -10.72
C GLU A 139 -26.95 13.23 -12.02
N SER A 140 -27.13 14.55 -12.14
CA SER A 140 -27.63 15.19 -13.37
C SER A 140 -26.70 15.05 -14.58
N GLN A 141 -25.44 14.64 -14.38
CA GLN A 141 -24.46 14.39 -15.44
C GLN A 141 -24.32 12.90 -15.78
N THR A 142 -25.03 12.03 -15.05
CA THR A 142 -25.07 10.60 -15.34
C THR A 142 -25.85 10.35 -16.62
N LYS A 143 -25.38 9.39 -17.42
CA LYS A 143 -25.99 9.04 -18.71
C LYS A 143 -25.40 7.76 -19.29
N VAL A 144 -26.12 7.17 -20.23
CA VAL A 144 -25.63 6.07 -21.06
C VAL A 144 -25.64 6.53 -22.51
N GLU A 145 -24.48 6.51 -23.19
CA GLU A 145 -24.38 6.84 -24.61
C GLU A 145 -23.80 5.68 -25.41
N ARG A 146 -24.39 5.41 -26.57
CA ARG A 146 -23.87 4.44 -27.53
C ARG A 146 -23.10 5.14 -28.64
N LYS A 147 -21.91 4.63 -28.96
CA LYS A 147 -21.08 5.02 -30.10
C LYS A 147 -20.66 3.75 -30.85
N GLY A 148 -21.48 3.36 -31.83
CA GLY A 148 -21.30 2.09 -32.54
C GLY A 148 -21.45 0.87 -31.61
N ASN A 149 -20.40 0.07 -31.49
CA ASN A 149 -20.32 -1.07 -30.56
C ASN A 149 -19.82 -0.69 -29.15
N GLN A 150 -19.50 0.58 -28.92
CA GLN A 150 -19.12 1.07 -27.59
C GLN A 150 -20.33 1.65 -26.87
N VAL A 151 -20.46 1.31 -25.60
CA VAL A 151 -21.46 1.87 -24.68
C VAL A 151 -20.71 2.54 -23.55
N HIS A 152 -20.89 3.85 -23.40
CA HIS A 152 -20.27 4.63 -22.34
C HIS A 152 -21.32 4.94 -21.28
N VAL A 153 -21.01 4.58 -20.03
CA VAL A 153 -21.85 4.79 -18.86
C VAL A 153 -21.13 5.79 -17.97
N TRP A 154 -21.67 7.00 -17.88
CA TRP A 154 -21.27 7.98 -16.87
C TRP A 154 -22.09 7.67 -15.62
N MET A 155 -21.39 7.19 -14.60
CA MET A 155 -21.97 6.71 -13.36
C MET A 155 -21.43 7.52 -12.18
N THR A 156 -22.27 7.75 -11.18
CA THR A 156 -21.86 8.33 -9.90
C THR A 156 -22.04 7.31 -8.78
N ALA A 157 -21.12 7.33 -7.81
CA ALA A 157 -21.20 6.57 -6.58
C ALA A 157 -21.31 7.54 -5.39
N ILE A 158 -22.35 7.39 -4.59
CA ILE A 158 -22.56 8.15 -3.34
C ILE A 158 -23.40 7.33 -2.36
N ARG A 159 -22.92 7.18 -1.13
CA ARG A 159 -23.47 6.26 -0.12
C ARG A 159 -23.67 4.87 -0.74
N SER A 160 -24.77 4.20 -0.45
CA SER A 160 -25.10 2.87 -0.98
C SER A 160 -25.64 2.88 -2.42
N HIS A 161 -25.47 3.97 -3.20
CA HIS A 161 -26.09 4.14 -4.51
C HIS A 161 -25.08 4.31 -5.65
N LEU A 162 -25.33 3.58 -6.73
CA LEU A 162 -24.71 3.75 -8.03
C LEU A 162 -25.79 4.28 -8.99
N THR A 163 -25.56 5.44 -9.60
CA THR A 163 -26.52 6.06 -10.51
C THR A 163 -25.88 6.21 -11.88
N PRO A 164 -26.43 5.65 -12.98
CA PRO A 164 -27.66 4.86 -13.02
C PRO A 164 -27.48 3.44 -12.47
N ASP A 165 -28.53 2.90 -11.84
CA ASP A 165 -28.55 1.56 -11.22
C ASP A 165 -29.09 0.46 -12.16
N ASN A 166 -29.81 0.83 -13.22
CA ASN A 166 -30.24 -0.09 -14.28
C ASN A 166 -29.82 0.43 -15.66
N ILE A 167 -29.14 -0.42 -16.43
CA ILE A 167 -28.59 -0.10 -17.75
C ILE A 167 -29.10 -1.14 -18.74
N GLU A 168 -30.01 -0.71 -19.61
CA GLU A 168 -30.61 -1.55 -20.64
C GLU A 168 -30.04 -1.23 -22.03
N GLY A 169 -30.29 -2.12 -22.99
CA GLY A 169 -29.92 -1.90 -24.39
C GLY A 169 -28.47 -2.17 -24.75
N VAL A 170 -27.67 -2.75 -23.84
CA VAL A 170 -26.38 -3.38 -24.16
C VAL A 170 -26.63 -4.65 -24.98
N LYS A 171 -25.85 -4.86 -26.03
CA LYS A 171 -25.95 -5.97 -26.96
C LYS A 171 -24.74 -6.91 -26.82
N LEU A 172 -24.93 -8.17 -27.18
CA LEU A 172 -23.86 -9.15 -27.26
C LEU A 172 -22.71 -8.60 -28.13
N GLY A 173 -21.49 -8.62 -27.60
CA GLY A 173 -20.27 -8.13 -28.24
C GLY A 173 -19.98 -6.64 -28.03
N ASP A 174 -20.85 -5.89 -27.33
CA ASP A 174 -20.56 -4.49 -27.01
C ASP A 174 -19.37 -4.37 -26.05
N GLU A 175 -18.61 -3.29 -26.24
CA GLU A 175 -17.62 -2.82 -25.29
C GLU A 175 -18.25 -1.76 -24.39
N VAL A 176 -18.51 -2.12 -23.14
CA VAL A 176 -19.13 -1.22 -22.17
C VAL A 176 -18.06 -0.59 -21.29
N TYR A 177 -18.00 0.73 -21.27
CA TYR A 177 -17.09 1.52 -20.45
C TYR A 177 -17.89 2.17 -19.32
N PHE A 178 -17.61 1.78 -18.09
CA PHE A 178 -18.18 2.41 -16.90
C PHE A 178 -17.21 3.44 -16.38
N HIS A 179 -17.58 4.70 -16.49
CA HIS A 179 -16.87 5.86 -15.94
C HIS A 179 -17.52 6.19 -14.60
N VAL A 180 -16.95 5.70 -13.51
CA VAL A 180 -17.53 5.81 -12.17
C VAL A 180 -16.87 6.97 -11.43
N THR A 181 -17.65 7.99 -11.09
CA THR A 181 -17.24 9.15 -10.31
C THR A 181 -17.69 9.00 -8.86
N ASN A 182 -16.75 9.01 -7.91
CA ASN A 182 -17.06 8.99 -6.48
C ASN A 182 -17.38 10.44 -6.02
N LEU A 183 -18.61 10.66 -5.55
CA LEU A 183 -19.10 11.96 -5.11
C LEU A 183 -18.96 12.20 -3.60
N GLU A 184 -18.40 11.25 -2.85
CA GLU A 184 -18.24 11.38 -1.40
C GLU A 184 -17.45 12.62 -1.03
N GLN A 185 -17.92 13.26 0.05
CA GLN A 185 -17.29 14.44 0.65
C GLN A 185 -16.73 14.15 2.04
N ASP A 186 -16.66 12.87 2.41
CA ASP A 186 -16.06 12.42 3.65
C ASP A 186 -14.76 11.65 3.39
N TRP A 187 -13.89 11.68 4.38
CA TRP A 187 -12.59 11.02 4.33
C TRP A 187 -12.77 9.51 4.54
N ASP A 188 -11.97 8.71 3.81
CA ASP A 188 -11.96 7.24 3.92
C ASP A 188 -13.27 6.57 3.48
N VAL A 189 -13.93 7.17 2.48
CA VAL A 189 -15.12 6.58 1.82
C VAL A 189 -14.84 6.31 0.33
N PRO A 190 -13.88 5.42 0.01
CA PRO A 190 -13.73 4.96 -1.36
C PRO A 190 -14.94 4.10 -1.77
N HIS A 191 -15.16 4.00 -3.07
CA HIS A 191 -16.14 3.07 -3.64
C HIS A 191 -15.42 2.06 -4.49
N GLY A 192 -15.79 0.79 -4.35
CA GLY A 192 -15.40 -0.26 -5.29
C GLY A 192 -16.37 -0.30 -6.48
N PHE A 193 -15.96 -0.87 -7.60
CA PHE A 193 -16.90 -1.21 -8.69
C PHE A 193 -16.45 -2.44 -9.45
N ALA A 194 -17.33 -3.45 -9.46
CA ALA A 194 -17.16 -4.68 -10.24
C ALA A 194 -18.46 -5.06 -10.94
N ILE A 195 -18.32 -5.85 -12.01
CA ILE A 195 -19.42 -6.43 -12.76
C ILE A 195 -19.26 -7.95 -12.70
N LYS A 196 -20.34 -8.66 -12.34
CA LYS A 196 -20.32 -10.11 -12.24
C LYS A 196 -19.95 -10.74 -13.59
N GLY A 197 -18.88 -11.52 -13.60
CA GLY A 197 -18.38 -12.18 -14.80
C GLY A 197 -17.46 -11.33 -15.68
N ALA A 198 -17.10 -10.12 -15.24
CA ALA A 198 -16.02 -9.38 -15.87
C ALA A 198 -14.67 -10.09 -15.66
N ASN A 199 -13.88 -10.17 -16.73
CA ASN A 199 -12.55 -10.80 -16.70
C ASN A 199 -11.45 -9.74 -16.56
N ASN A 200 -11.58 -8.89 -15.55
CA ASN A 200 -10.64 -7.84 -15.20
C ASN A 200 -10.62 -7.66 -13.67
N ALA A 201 -9.63 -6.91 -13.17
CA ALA A 201 -9.66 -6.47 -11.78
C ALA A 201 -10.74 -5.39 -11.61
N GLU A 202 -11.40 -5.42 -10.46
CA GLU A 202 -12.27 -4.32 -10.01
C GLU A 202 -11.48 -3.00 -9.88
N ILE A 203 -12.21 -1.90 -9.84
CA ILE A 203 -11.63 -0.57 -9.60
C ILE A 203 -12.01 -0.09 -8.21
N LEU A 204 -11.08 0.60 -7.55
CA LEU A 204 -11.30 1.36 -6.32
C LEU A 204 -11.25 2.85 -6.69
N ILE A 205 -12.32 3.58 -6.39
CA ILE A 205 -12.49 4.99 -6.75
C ILE A 205 -12.45 5.84 -5.47
N MET A 206 -11.42 6.67 -5.32
CA MET A 206 -11.29 7.55 -4.14
C MET A 206 -12.28 8.71 -4.19
N PRO A 207 -12.67 9.30 -3.04
CA PRO A 207 -13.52 10.49 -2.98
C PRO A 207 -13.06 11.60 -3.94
N GLY A 208 -13.94 11.99 -4.86
CA GLY A 208 -13.70 13.02 -5.88
C GLY A 208 -13.03 12.54 -7.18
N GLU A 209 -12.58 11.29 -7.25
CA GLU A 209 -11.97 10.74 -8.47
C GLU A 209 -13.00 10.21 -9.48
N THR A 210 -12.51 9.88 -10.67
CA THR A 210 -13.25 9.09 -11.64
C THR A 210 -12.33 8.03 -12.21
N GLN A 211 -12.78 6.78 -12.18
CA GLN A 211 -12.07 5.65 -12.77
C GLN A 211 -12.93 5.02 -13.87
N THR A 212 -12.27 4.40 -14.85
CA THR A 212 -12.97 3.73 -15.95
C THR A 212 -12.64 2.25 -15.96
N ILE A 213 -13.68 1.41 -15.98
CA ILE A 213 -13.54 -0.02 -16.23
C ILE A 213 -14.23 -0.40 -17.54
N LYS A 214 -13.58 -1.24 -18.34
CA LYS A 214 -14.16 -1.81 -19.56
C LYS A 214 -14.66 -3.23 -19.30
N TRP A 215 -15.91 -3.49 -19.64
CA TRP A 215 -16.50 -4.82 -19.68
C TRP A 215 -16.96 -5.16 -21.09
N VAL A 216 -16.76 -6.39 -21.54
CA VAL A 216 -17.26 -6.87 -22.84
C VAL A 216 -18.47 -7.76 -22.57
N ALA A 217 -19.59 -7.44 -23.21
CA ALA A 217 -20.82 -8.23 -23.11
C ALA A 217 -20.66 -9.54 -23.89
N ASP A 218 -20.04 -10.55 -23.29
CA ASP A 218 -19.67 -11.81 -23.95
C ASP A 218 -20.80 -12.85 -24.03
N ARG A 219 -21.91 -12.62 -23.30
CA ARG A 219 -23.09 -13.48 -23.27
C ARG A 219 -24.36 -12.67 -23.02
N VAL A 220 -25.51 -13.25 -23.32
CA VAL A 220 -26.82 -12.63 -23.09
C VAL A 220 -27.30 -12.96 -21.68
N GLY A 221 -27.82 -11.95 -20.96
CA GLY A 221 -28.38 -12.14 -19.62
C GLY A 221 -28.43 -10.87 -18.79
N ILE A 222 -28.68 -11.05 -17.49
CA ILE A 222 -28.62 -9.98 -16.48
C ILE A 222 -27.27 -10.08 -15.78
N PHE A 223 -26.53 -8.98 -15.75
CA PHE A 223 -25.21 -8.89 -15.13
C PHE A 223 -25.25 -7.85 -14.02
N PRO A 224 -25.31 -8.28 -12.75
CA PRO A 224 -25.19 -7.36 -11.64
C PRO A 224 -23.83 -6.68 -11.65
N PHE A 225 -23.83 -5.38 -11.43
CA PHE A 225 -22.66 -4.66 -10.93
C PHE A 225 -22.90 -4.29 -9.47
N TYR A 226 -21.82 -4.12 -8.71
CA TYR A 226 -21.89 -3.84 -7.28
C TYR A 226 -20.65 -3.12 -6.79
N CYS A 227 -20.80 -2.42 -5.66
CA CYS A 227 -19.68 -1.86 -4.92
C CYS A 227 -18.97 -2.98 -4.16
N THR A 228 -17.67 -3.13 -4.39
CA THR A 228 -16.85 -4.18 -3.75
C THR A 228 -16.29 -3.72 -2.41
N ASP A 229 -16.32 -2.41 -2.16
CA ASP A 229 -15.83 -1.81 -0.93
C ASP A 229 -16.97 -1.57 0.07
N PHE A 230 -16.68 -1.75 1.36
CA PHE A 230 -17.66 -1.51 2.43
C PHE A 230 -17.76 0.00 2.71
N CYS A 231 -18.49 0.69 1.84
CA CYS A 231 -18.67 2.14 1.88
C CYS A 231 -19.87 2.59 2.74
N SER A 232 -20.84 1.70 2.99
CA SER A 232 -22.05 2.03 3.73
C SER A 232 -22.77 0.76 4.24
N ALA A 233 -23.68 0.92 5.20
CA ALA A 233 -24.47 -0.16 5.81
C ALA A 233 -25.83 -0.35 5.13
#